data_AF-A0A432S3C2-F1
#
_entry.id   AF-A0A432S3C2-F1
#
_cell.length_a   1.000
_cell.length_b   1.000
_cell.length_c   1.000
_cell.angle_alpha   90.00
_cell.angle_beta   90.00
_cell.angle_gamma   90.00
#
_symmetry.space_group_name_H-M   'P 1'
#
loop_
_entity.id
_entity.type
_entity.pdbx_description
1 polymer ?
#
loop_
_entity_poly.entity_id
_entity_poly.type
_entity_poly.pdbx_seq_one_letter_code
_entity_poly.pdbx_strand_id
1 'polypeptide(L)'
;MFTPKDFKNLSTELKEKQNVFKCGEGALSRTSISRLYYYIFLECREIINDKLNDRNKIIFASEDCKKKHHYIVQVILYRLAKATKNENISFLSNILNEFREIRNDADYNLEIDITFEDYNVLIDFKEEIENCVEELKNIPKNKFNRIFDRLSDKCK
;
A
#
# COMPACT_ATOMS: atom_id res chain seq x y z
N MET A 1 12.81 3.25 -13.42
CA MET A 1 12.31 2.79 -12.10
C MET A 1 10.79 2.79 -12.18
N PHE A 2 10.12 1.72 -11.75
CA PHE A 2 8.66 1.64 -11.82
C PHE A 2 8.02 2.66 -10.85
N THR A 3 7.05 3.43 -11.33
CA THR A 3 6.21 4.38 -10.58
C THR A 3 4.95 3.68 -10.05
N PRO A 4 4.24 4.23 -9.05
CA PRO A 4 2.97 3.65 -8.60
C PRO A 4 1.97 3.44 -9.76
N LYS A 5 1.92 4.39 -10.70
CA LYS A 5 1.11 4.29 -11.92
C LYS A 5 1.48 3.07 -12.77
N ASP A 6 2.75 2.74 -12.88
CA ASP A 6 3.19 1.56 -13.64
C ASP A 6 2.74 0.26 -12.96
N PHE A 7 2.74 0.20 -11.63
CA PHE A 7 2.21 -0.94 -10.88
C PHE A 7 0.70 -1.10 -11.07
N LYS A 8 -0.07 0.00 -11.05
CA LYS A 8 -1.51 0.03 -11.33
C LYS A 8 -1.83 -0.46 -12.76
N ASN A 9 -1.07 0.02 -13.75
CA ASN A 9 -1.25 -0.40 -15.14
C ASN A 9 -0.96 -1.90 -15.28
N LEU A 10 0.14 -2.37 -14.68
CA LEU A 10 0.53 -3.77 -14.75
C LEU A 10 -0.49 -4.69 -14.07
N SER A 11 -1.09 -4.30 -12.94
CA SER A 11 -2.13 -5.11 -12.29
C SER A 11 -3.34 -5.30 -13.20
N THR A 12 -3.69 -4.27 -13.97
CA THR A 12 -4.85 -4.29 -14.88
C THR A 12 -4.55 -5.07 -16.16
N GLU A 13 -3.38 -4.86 -16.76
CA GLU A 13 -2.97 -5.54 -18.00
C GLU A 13 -2.84 -7.06 -17.84
N LEU A 14 -2.41 -7.54 -16.68
CA LEU A 14 -2.25 -8.98 -16.43
C LEU A 14 -3.58 -9.73 -16.46
N LYS A 15 -4.67 -9.07 -16.04
CA LYS A 15 -6.04 -9.61 -16.16
C LYS A 15 -6.46 -9.72 -17.63
N GLU A 16 -6.25 -8.66 -18.41
CA GLU A 16 -6.66 -8.62 -19.82
C GLU A 16 -5.91 -9.65 -20.69
N LYS A 17 -4.68 -9.99 -20.29
CA LYS A 17 -3.82 -10.95 -20.99
C LYS A 17 -3.91 -12.39 -20.43
N GLN A 18 -4.90 -12.68 -19.57
CA GLN A 18 -5.15 -14.03 -19.03
C GLN A 18 -5.16 -15.12 -20.10
N ASN A 19 -5.82 -14.85 -21.23
CA ASN A 19 -5.95 -15.82 -22.33
C ASN A 19 -4.69 -15.91 -23.21
N VAL A 20 -3.72 -15.02 -23.01
CA VAL A 20 -2.50 -14.89 -23.85
C VAL A 20 -1.29 -15.52 -23.17
N PHE A 21 -1.22 -15.45 -21.84
CA PHE A 21 -0.10 -16.02 -21.12
C PHE A 21 -0.30 -17.53 -20.90
N LYS A 22 0.75 -18.32 -21.17
CA LYS A 22 0.78 -19.77 -20.87
C LYS A 22 0.93 -20.09 -19.37
N CYS A 23 0.93 -19.10 -18.49
CA CYS A 23 0.99 -19.32 -17.05
C CYS A 23 -0.43 -19.52 -16.51
N GLY A 24 -0.57 -20.37 -15.49
CA GLY A 24 -1.86 -20.67 -14.89
C GLY A 24 -2.49 -19.44 -14.25
N GLU A 25 -3.82 -19.42 -14.19
CA GLU A 25 -4.63 -18.34 -13.62
C GLU A 25 -4.11 -17.86 -12.27
N GLY A 26 -3.80 -18.79 -11.35
CA GLY A 26 -3.28 -18.46 -10.03
C GLY A 26 -2.00 -17.64 -10.05
N ALA A 27 -1.06 -17.90 -10.98
CA ALA A 27 0.17 -17.12 -11.08
C ALA A 27 -0.09 -15.67 -11.53
N LEU A 28 -1.04 -15.48 -12.45
CA LEU A 28 -1.45 -14.15 -12.90
C LEU A 28 -2.19 -13.40 -11.79
N SER A 29 -3.15 -14.03 -11.12
CA SER A 29 -3.92 -13.43 -10.03
C SER A 29 -3.01 -12.99 -8.88
N ARG A 30 -2.11 -13.87 -8.42
CA ARG A 30 -1.09 -13.55 -7.39
C ARG A 30 -0.24 -12.34 -7.78
N THR A 31 0.19 -12.29 -9.04
CA THR A 31 0.99 -11.16 -9.54
C THR A 31 0.15 -9.88 -9.56
N SER A 32 -1.08 -9.93 -10.07
CA SER A 32 -1.98 -8.77 -10.15
C SER A 32 -2.27 -8.18 -8.77
N ILE A 33 -2.58 -9.02 -7.78
CA ILE A 33 -2.78 -8.60 -6.38
C ILE A 33 -1.52 -7.94 -5.83
N SER A 34 -0.36 -8.57 -6.04
CA SER A 34 0.93 -8.02 -5.60
C SER A 34 1.18 -6.63 -6.19
N ARG A 35 0.90 -6.44 -7.49
CA ARG A 35 1.07 -5.14 -8.16
C ARG A 35 0.08 -4.09 -7.65
N LEU A 36 -1.18 -4.47 -7.42
CA LEU A 36 -2.17 -3.59 -6.85
C LEU A 36 -1.79 -3.13 -5.43
N TYR A 37 -1.32 -4.05 -4.59
CA TYR A 37 -0.78 -3.72 -3.27
C TYR A 37 0.38 -2.72 -3.36
N TYR A 38 1.37 -2.99 -4.23
CA TYR A 38 2.53 -2.11 -4.36
C TYR A 38 2.14 -0.72 -4.85
N TYR A 39 1.19 -0.60 -5.77
CA TYR A 39 0.65 0.70 -6.18
C TYR A 39 0.17 1.51 -4.97
N ILE A 40 -0.77 0.97 -4.19
CA ILE A 40 -1.38 1.68 -3.06
C ILE A 40 -0.34 2.00 -1.98
N PHE A 41 0.52 1.03 -1.67
CA PHE A 41 1.59 1.20 -0.70
C PHE A 41 2.55 2.33 -1.10
N LEU A 42 2.99 2.36 -2.36
CA LEU A 42 3.94 3.35 -2.84
C LEU A 42 3.35 4.76 -2.85
N GLU A 43 2.10 4.92 -3.29
CA GLU A 43 1.35 6.19 -3.18
C GLU A 43 1.33 6.70 -1.74
N CYS A 44 0.90 5.85 -0.79
CA CYS A 44 0.84 6.23 0.62
C CYS A 44 2.22 6.59 1.17
N ARG A 45 3.26 5.82 0.83
CA ARG A 45 4.65 6.05 1.27
C ARG A 45 5.18 7.38 0.75
N GLU A 46 4.92 7.71 -0.51
CA GLU A 46 5.36 8.96 -1.13
C GLU A 46 4.67 10.17 -0.52
N ILE A 47 3.36 10.09 -0.30
CA ILE A 47 2.61 11.13 0.41
C ILE A 47 3.15 11.34 1.83
N ILE A 48 3.39 10.26 2.58
CA ILE A 48 3.99 10.34 3.91
C ILE A 48 5.35 11.05 3.82
N ASN A 49 6.24 10.60 2.94
CA ASN A 49 7.56 11.19 2.76
C ASN A 49 7.47 12.70 2.49
N ASP A 50 6.60 13.13 1.59
CA ASP A 50 6.42 14.54 1.22
C ASP A 50 5.86 15.40 2.35
N LYS A 51 5.11 14.78 3.28
CA LYS A 51 4.52 15.43 4.45
C LYS A 51 5.47 15.51 5.65
N LEU A 52 6.54 14.72 5.68
CA LEU A 52 7.57 14.79 6.71
C LEU A 52 8.45 16.05 6.57
N ASN A 53 8.94 16.55 7.69
CA ASN A 53 9.99 17.58 7.72
C ASN A 53 11.35 16.96 7.35
N ASP A 54 12.36 17.80 7.07
CA ASP A 54 13.65 17.33 6.54
C ASP A 54 14.35 16.33 7.46
N ARG A 55 14.32 16.57 8.78
CA ARG A 55 14.86 15.64 9.78
C ARG A 55 14.18 14.27 9.70
N ASN A 56 12.86 14.24 9.67
CA ASN A 56 12.10 12.99 9.62
C ASN A 56 12.20 12.30 8.27
N LYS A 57 12.33 13.04 7.16
CA LYS A 57 12.63 12.48 5.84
C LYS A 57 13.96 11.72 5.84
N ILE A 58 15.00 12.27 6.46
CA ILE A 58 16.31 11.59 6.57
C ILE A 58 16.17 10.27 7.33
N ILE A 59 15.47 10.26 8.47
CA ILE A 59 15.23 9.04 9.25
C ILE A 59 14.37 8.07 8.44
N PHE A 60 13.32 8.54 7.78
CA PHE A 60 12.44 7.71 6.97
C PHE A 60 13.15 7.08 5.77
N ALA A 61 14.13 7.78 5.20
CA ALA A 61 14.96 7.32 4.10
C ALA A 61 16.16 6.45 4.53
N SER A 62 16.39 6.27 5.85
CA SER A 62 17.46 5.41 6.35
C SER A 62 17.23 3.95 5.94
N GLU A 63 18.31 3.20 5.81
CA GLU A 63 18.27 1.80 5.40
C GLU A 63 17.46 0.94 6.39
N ASP A 64 17.64 1.20 7.70
CA ASP A 64 16.92 0.50 8.75
C ASP A 64 15.42 0.79 8.73
N CYS A 65 15.03 2.02 8.39
CA CYS A 65 13.62 2.38 8.26
C CYS A 65 13.01 1.80 6.98
N LYS A 66 13.74 1.82 5.86
CA LYS A 66 13.31 1.27 4.56
C LYS A 66 12.91 -0.20 4.65
N LYS A 67 13.72 -1.02 5.32
CA LYS A 67 13.40 -2.44 5.58
C LYS A 67 12.08 -2.64 6.33
N LYS A 68 11.63 -1.63 7.07
CA LYS A 68 10.41 -1.65 7.88
C LYS A 68 9.28 -0.81 7.27
N HIS A 69 9.42 -0.27 6.06
CA HIS A 69 8.42 0.66 5.49
C HIS A 69 7.01 0.08 5.42
N HIS A 70 6.84 -1.19 5.03
CA HIS A 70 5.52 -1.83 5.00
C HIS A 70 4.81 -1.75 6.35
N TYR A 71 5.55 -1.94 7.44
CA TYR A 71 5.03 -1.79 8.79
C TYR A 71 4.85 -0.32 9.19
N ILE A 72 5.87 0.52 8.96
CA ILE A 72 5.86 1.93 9.40
C ILE A 72 4.75 2.73 8.71
N VAL A 73 4.59 2.58 7.39
CA VAL A 73 3.52 3.23 6.62
C VAL A 73 2.15 2.87 7.18
N GLN A 74 1.93 1.58 7.44
CA GLN A 74 0.68 1.08 7.99
C GLN A 74 0.39 1.66 9.39
N VAL A 75 1.40 1.70 10.27
CA VAL A 75 1.25 2.29 11.60
C VAL A 75 0.97 3.79 11.53
N ILE A 76 1.58 4.50 10.57
CA ILE A 76 1.31 5.92 10.34
C ILE A 76 -0.14 6.12 9.91
N LEU A 77 -0.63 5.38 8.91
CA LEU A 77 -2.03 5.47 8.44
C LEU A 77 -3.02 5.21 9.57
N TYR A 78 -2.83 4.13 10.33
CA TYR A 78 -3.65 3.81 11.49
C TYR A 78 -3.67 4.92 12.55
N ARG A 79 -2.49 5.46 12.89
CA ARG A 79 -2.38 6.54 13.87
C ARG A 79 -2.96 7.86 13.34
N LEU A 80 -2.88 8.12 12.03
CA LEU A 80 -3.50 9.27 11.40
C LEU A 80 -5.02 9.16 11.48
N ALA A 81 -5.60 8.03 11.05
CA ALA A 81 -7.03 7.75 11.14
C ALA A 81 -7.58 8.03 12.54
N LYS A 82 -6.90 7.52 13.58
CA LYS A 82 -7.26 7.79 14.99
C LYS A 82 -7.11 9.26 15.39
N ALA A 83 -6.02 9.91 14.97
CA ALA A 83 -5.71 11.29 15.37
C ALA A 83 -6.56 12.35 14.64
N THR A 84 -7.15 12.00 13.49
CA THR A 84 -8.02 12.86 12.70
C THR A 84 -9.49 12.46 12.79
N LYS A 85 -9.79 11.27 13.34
CA LYS A 85 -11.12 10.64 13.29
C LYS A 85 -11.66 10.60 11.85
N ASN A 86 -10.78 10.31 10.89
CA ASN A 86 -11.14 10.24 9.48
C ASN A 86 -11.37 8.77 9.11
N GLU A 87 -12.60 8.47 8.73
CA GLU A 87 -13.06 7.12 8.36
C GLU A 87 -12.40 6.63 7.06
N ASN A 88 -12.19 7.49 6.08
CA ASN A 88 -11.53 7.17 4.81
C ASN A 88 -10.06 6.76 5.02
N ILE A 89 -9.34 7.43 5.92
CA ILE A 89 -7.98 7.01 6.30
C ILE A 89 -8.00 5.72 7.11
N SER A 90 -9.06 5.49 7.90
CA SER A 90 -9.25 4.22 8.60
C SER A 90 -9.47 3.08 7.62
N PHE A 91 -10.35 3.28 6.63
CA PHE A 91 -10.61 2.35 5.53
C PHE A 91 -9.32 2.04 4.77
N LEU A 92 -8.59 3.08 4.33
CA LEU A 92 -7.31 2.92 3.63
C LEU A 92 -6.29 2.12 4.45
N SER A 93 -6.21 2.37 5.75
CA SER A 93 -5.33 1.62 6.65
C SER A 93 -5.71 0.14 6.76
N ASN A 94 -7.01 -0.16 6.76
CA ASN A 94 -7.52 -1.53 6.88
C ASN A 94 -7.32 -2.29 5.57
N ILE A 95 -7.75 -1.71 4.45
CA ILE A 95 -7.55 -2.25 3.09
C ILE A 95 -6.08 -2.53 2.82
N LEU A 96 -5.19 -1.58 3.16
CA LEU A 96 -3.76 -1.79 2.92
C LEU A 96 -3.19 -2.95 3.76
N ASN A 97 -3.74 -3.20 4.95
CA ASN A 97 -3.37 -4.37 5.75
C ASN A 97 -3.88 -5.67 5.11
N GLU A 98 -5.15 -5.69 4.73
CA GLU A 98 -5.78 -6.85 4.09
C GLU A 98 -5.05 -7.24 2.80
N PHE A 99 -4.73 -6.26 1.96
CA PHE A 99 -3.97 -6.50 0.72
C PHE A 99 -2.56 -7.01 1.02
N ARG A 100 -1.95 -6.57 2.13
CA ARG A 100 -0.64 -7.05 2.55
C ARG A 100 -0.71 -8.52 2.99
N GLU A 101 -1.75 -8.89 3.72
CA GLU A 101 -1.99 -10.26 4.17
C GLU A 101 -2.23 -11.18 2.97
N ILE A 102 -3.16 -10.83 2.08
CA ILE A 102 -3.43 -11.58 0.84
C ILE A 102 -2.15 -11.69 -0.01
N ARG A 103 -1.35 -10.62 -0.13
CA ARG A 103 -0.07 -10.68 -0.85
C ARG A 103 0.91 -11.64 -0.18
N ASN A 104 1.06 -11.59 1.14
CA ASN A 104 1.98 -12.50 1.82
C ASN A 104 1.52 -13.96 1.64
N ASP A 105 0.22 -14.21 1.70
CA ASP A 105 -0.35 -15.53 1.41
C ASP A 105 -0.08 -15.95 -0.04
N ALA A 106 -0.25 -15.03 -1.00
CA ALA A 106 0.08 -15.23 -2.41
C ALA A 106 1.56 -15.53 -2.67
N ASP A 107 2.47 -14.88 -1.94
CA ASP A 107 3.92 -15.01 -2.13
C ASP A 107 4.50 -16.25 -1.43
N TYR A 108 3.98 -16.60 -0.25
CA TYR A 108 4.58 -17.61 0.62
C TYR A 108 3.77 -18.89 0.78
N ASN A 109 2.47 -18.87 0.45
CA ASN A 109 1.62 -20.05 0.51
C ASN A 109 1.26 -20.53 -0.91
N LEU A 110 2.00 -21.52 -1.41
CA LEU A 110 1.77 -22.10 -2.73
C LEU A 110 0.52 -22.98 -2.80
N GLU A 111 -0.09 -23.31 -1.66
CA GLU A 111 -1.28 -24.18 -1.60
C GLU A 111 -2.61 -23.41 -1.66
N ILE A 112 -2.59 -22.08 -1.46
CA ILE A 112 -3.79 -21.26 -1.59
C ILE A 112 -4.11 -21.04 -3.07
N ASP A 113 -5.31 -21.43 -3.47
CA ASP A 113 -5.83 -21.10 -4.80
C ASP A 113 -6.33 -19.66 -4.79
N ILE A 114 -5.61 -18.78 -5.50
CA ILE A 114 -5.96 -17.36 -5.64
C ILE A 114 -6.46 -17.16 -7.05
N THR A 115 -7.70 -16.72 -7.18
CA THR A 115 -8.42 -16.61 -8.45
C THR A 115 -8.52 -15.16 -8.90
N PHE A 116 -9.01 -14.93 -10.13
CA PHE A 116 -9.35 -13.58 -10.55
C PHE A 116 -10.58 -13.02 -9.83
N GLU A 117 -11.41 -13.86 -9.20
CA GLU A 117 -12.53 -13.38 -8.39
C GLU A 117 -12.00 -12.62 -7.17
N ASP A 118 -10.98 -13.16 -6.50
CA ASP A 118 -10.29 -12.47 -5.40
C ASP A 118 -9.72 -11.13 -5.87
N TYR A 119 -9.07 -11.10 -7.04
CA TYR A 119 -8.58 -9.85 -7.63
C TYR A 119 -9.71 -8.86 -7.95
N ASN A 120 -10.86 -9.33 -8.44
CA ASN A 120 -12.00 -8.47 -8.78
C ASN A 120 -12.60 -7.81 -7.55
N VAL A 121 -12.77 -8.56 -6.46
CA VAL A 121 -13.23 -7.97 -5.18
C VAL A 121 -12.30 -6.83 -4.75
N LEU A 122 -10.98 -7.00 -4.92
CA LEU A 122 -10.00 -5.98 -4.54
C LEU A 122 -10.00 -4.77 -5.50
N ILE A 123 -10.23 -4.97 -6.80
CA ILE A 123 -10.28 -3.88 -7.77
C ILE A 123 -11.58 -3.07 -7.69
N ASP A 124 -12.66 -3.65 -7.16
CA ASP A 124 -13.93 -2.94 -6.95
C ASP A 124 -13.77 -1.78 -5.95
N PHE A 125 -12.85 -1.90 -4.98
CA PHE A 125 -12.52 -0.83 -4.05
C PHE A 125 -11.58 0.23 -4.62
N LYS A 126 -11.12 0.10 -5.86
CA LYS A 126 -10.06 0.96 -6.43
C LYS A 126 -10.41 2.44 -6.39
N GLU A 127 -11.62 2.82 -6.82
CA GLU A 127 -12.03 4.22 -6.84
C GLU A 127 -12.11 4.79 -5.42
N GLU A 128 -12.65 4.01 -4.48
CA GLU A 128 -12.71 4.38 -3.06
C GLU A 128 -11.31 4.54 -2.46
N ILE A 129 -10.38 3.63 -2.76
CA ILE A 129 -8.98 3.72 -2.36
C ILE A 129 -8.33 4.98 -2.91
N GLU A 130 -8.55 5.29 -4.19
CA GLU A 130 -8.00 6.50 -4.83
C GLU A 130 -8.53 7.77 -4.17
N ASN A 131 -9.82 7.81 -3.85
CA ASN A 131 -10.42 8.91 -3.07
C ASN A 131 -9.78 9.03 -1.68
N CYS A 132 -9.57 7.92 -0.97
CA CYS A 132 -8.91 7.92 0.34
C CYS A 132 -7.45 8.38 0.27
N VAL A 133 -6.73 8.03 -0.80
CA VAL A 133 -5.36 8.49 -1.07
C VAL A 133 -5.33 10.01 -1.31
N GLU A 134 -6.31 10.57 -2.02
CA GLU A 134 -6.44 12.03 -2.16
C GLU A 134 -6.71 12.71 -0.81
N GLU A 135 -7.55 12.11 0.05
CA GLU A 135 -7.76 12.63 1.39
C GLU A 135 -6.51 12.60 2.26
N LEU A 136 -5.68 11.57 2.13
CA LEU A 136 -4.39 11.48 2.83
C LEU A 136 -3.50 12.68 2.48
N LYS A 137 -3.52 13.15 1.22
CA LYS A 137 -2.81 14.35 0.78
C LYS A 137 -3.33 15.63 1.44
N ASN A 138 -4.57 15.66 1.89
CA ASN A 138 -5.17 16.83 2.56
C ASN A 138 -4.85 16.91 4.06
N ILE A 139 -4.30 15.84 4.65
CA ILE A 139 -3.93 15.87 6.08
C ILE A 139 -2.76 16.86 6.33
N PRO A 140 -2.85 17.69 7.39
CA PRO A 140 -1.78 18.63 7.76
C PRO A 140 -0.44 17.96 8.09
N LYS A 141 0.67 18.55 7.59
CA LYS A 141 2.05 18.04 7.80
C LYS A 141 2.41 17.83 9.29
N ASN A 142 1.93 18.69 10.18
CA ASN A 142 2.21 18.58 11.62
C ASN A 142 1.68 17.27 12.24
N LYS A 143 0.59 16.70 11.70
CA LYS A 143 0.06 15.40 12.16
C LYS A 143 1.00 14.26 11.80
N PHE A 144 1.49 14.22 10.56
CA PHE A 144 2.48 13.23 10.11
C PHE A 144 3.74 13.28 10.97
N ASN A 145 4.31 14.47 11.16
CA ASN A 145 5.54 14.63 11.93
C ASN A 145 5.37 14.21 13.40
N ARG A 146 4.29 14.65 14.06
CA ARG A 146 3.99 14.24 15.44
C ARG A 146 3.87 12.73 15.61
N ILE A 147 3.28 12.05 14.62
CA ILE A 147 3.16 10.59 14.63
C ILE A 147 4.52 9.94 14.39
N PHE A 148 5.27 10.43 13.41
CA PHE A 148 6.57 9.89 13.03
C PHE A 148 7.62 10.06 14.12
N ASP A 149 7.64 11.19 14.83
CA ASP A 149 8.56 11.42 15.95
C ASP A 149 8.45 10.30 17.00
N ARG A 150 7.21 9.86 17.29
CA ARG A 150 6.89 8.76 18.21
C ARG A 150 7.19 7.36 17.65
N LEU A 151 7.58 7.27 16.38
CA LEU A 151 7.92 6.03 15.68
C LEU A 151 9.39 5.99 15.27
N SER A 152 10.10 7.12 15.31
CA SER A 152 11.47 7.25 14.83
C SER A 152 12.44 6.24 15.46
N ASP A 153 12.22 5.87 16.72
CA ASP A 153 13.02 4.83 17.41
C ASP A 153 12.78 3.41 16.86
N LYS A 154 11.66 3.17 16.18
CA LYS A 154 11.42 1.91 15.44
C LYS A 154 12.21 1.82 14.14
N CYS A 155 12.77 2.94 13.67
CA CYS A 155 13.63 3.03 12.50
C CYS A 155 15.13 2.96 12.82
N LYS A 156 15.47 2.64 14.07
CA LYS A 156 16.83 2.27 14.53
C LYS A 156 16.94 0.74 14.70
#